data_AF-A0A844XW19-F1
#
_entry.id   AF-A0A844XW19-F1
#
_cell.length_a   1.000
_cell.length_b   1.000
_cell.length_c   1.000
_cell.angle_alpha   90.00
_cell.angle_beta   90.00
_cell.angle_gamma   90.00
#
_symmetry.space_group_name_H-M   'P 1'
#
loop_
_entity.id
_entity.type
_entity.pdbx_description
1 polymer ?
#
loop_
_entity_poly.entity_id
_entity_poly.type
_entity_poly.pdbx_seq_one_letter_code
_entity_poly.pdbx_strand_id
1 'polypeptide(L)' 'MTVYRYLTRTRIGKWYASLADAQRQANAIGAGFTEPNGDFVAYRGTILEMREKPPQREWARRKDQ' A
#
# COMPACT_ATOMS: atom_id res chain seq x y z
N MET A 1 2.45 9.59 -9.68
CA MET A 1 2.00 9.57 -8.26
C MET A 1 2.29 8.19 -7.69
N THR A 2 3.08 8.07 -6.62
CA THR A 2 3.37 6.77 -6.01
C THR A 2 2.17 6.25 -5.24
N VAL A 3 1.84 4.98 -5.42
CA VAL A 3 0.86 4.25 -4.61
C VAL A 3 1.53 3.12 -3.84
N TYR A 4 0.95 2.78 -2.69
CA TYR A 4 1.55 1.89 -1.69
C TYR A 4 0.60 0.74 -1.36
N ARG A 5 1.11 -0.46 -1.11
CA ARG A 5 0.34 -1.55 -0.49
C ARG A 5 1.23 -2.46 0.33
N TYR A 6 0.64 -3.07 1.36
CA TYR A 6 1.30 -4.14 2.12
C TYR A 6 0.82 -5.52 1.65
N LEU A 7 1.74 -6.48 1.66
CA LEU A 7 1.48 -7.88 1.37
C LEU A 7 1.98 -8.72 2.53
N THR A 8 1.22 -9.76 2.87
CA THR A 8 1.65 -10.83 3.76
C THR A 8 1.77 -12.13 2.94
N ARG A 9 2.21 -13.21 3.60
CA ARG A 9 2.27 -14.54 2.96
C ARG A 9 0.94 -14.99 2.36
N THR A 10 -0.20 -14.58 2.92
CA THR A 10 -1.53 -15.09 2.53
C THR A 10 -2.53 -14.01 2.13
N ARG A 11 -2.22 -12.73 2.33
CA ARG A 11 -3.14 -11.61 2.06
C ARG A 11 -2.44 -10.49 1.31
N ILE A 12 -3.16 -9.88 0.38
CA ILE A 12 -2.67 -8.77 -0.44
C ILE A 12 -3.52 -7.54 -0.14
N GLY A 13 -2.88 -6.44 0.27
CA GLY A 13 -3.52 -5.16 0.51
C GLY A 13 -3.94 -4.45 -0.78
N LYS A 14 -4.87 -3.50 -0.65
CA LYS A 14 -5.23 -2.59 -1.74
C LYS A 14 -4.11 -1.57 -1.96
N TRP A 15 -4.10 -0.96 -3.15
CA TRP A 15 -3.24 0.19 -3.42
C TRP A 15 -3.84 1.45 -2.79
N TYR A 16 -3.02 2.17 -2.04
CA TYR A 16 -3.36 3.42 -1.38
C TYR A 16 -2.52 4.57 -1.93
N ALA A 17 -3.10 5.76 -1.92
CA ALA A 17 -2.48 6.99 -2.41
C ALA A 17 -1.37 7.52 -1.50
N SER A 18 -1.37 7.13 -0.23
CA SER A 18 -0.38 7.53 0.77
C SER A 18 0.16 6.32 1.53
N LEU A 19 1.40 6.43 2.02
CA LEU A 19 2.00 5.39 2.86
C LEU A 19 1.23 5.25 4.19
N ALA A 20 0.79 6.37 4.77
CA ALA A 20 0.03 6.38 6.02
C ALA A 20 -1.29 5.59 5.91
N ASP A 21 -2.02 5.71 4.80
CA ASP A 21 -3.25 4.95 4.59
C ASP A 21 -2.96 3.46 4.40
N ALA A 22 -1.85 3.12 3.72
CA ALA A 22 -1.41 1.73 3.61
C ALA A 22 -1.06 1.15 4.99
N GLN A 23 -0.35 1.90 5.85
CA GLN A 23 0.02 1.48 7.20
C GLN A 23 -1.21 1.29 8.10
N ARG A 24 -2.18 2.22 8.08
CA ARG A 24 -3.44 2.08 8.82
C ARG A 24 -4.18 0.79 8.46
N GLN A 25 -4.20 0.47 7.16
CA GLN A 25 -4.91 -0.71 6.65
C GLN A 25 -4.11 -2.01 6.80
N ALA A 26 -2.80 -1.92 7.05
CA ALA A 26 -1.93 -3.07 7.25
C ALA A 26 -2.34 -3.91 8.47
N ASN A 27 -2.86 -3.28 9.53
CA ASN A 27 -3.33 -3.98 10.72
C ASN A 27 -4.46 -4.97 10.40
N ALA A 28 -5.44 -4.54 9.59
CA ALA A 28 -6.59 -5.36 9.22
C ALA A 28 -6.21 -6.63 8.41
N ILE A 29 -5.10 -6.60 7.67
CA ILE A 29 -4.62 -7.75 6.89
C ILE A 29 -3.53 -8.56 7.60
N GLY A 30 -3.17 -8.19 8.84
CA GLY A 30 -2.11 -8.85 9.60
C GLY A 30 -0.72 -8.58 9.02
N ALA A 31 -0.49 -7.38 8.49
CA ALA A 31 0.80 -6.94 7.95
C ALA A 31 1.63 -6.13 8.97
N GLY A 32 1.02 -5.62 10.04
CA GLY A 32 1.73 -4.88 11.07
C GLY A 32 0.79 -4.19 12.04
N PHE A 33 1.35 -3.32 12.87
CA PHE A 33 0.61 -2.52 13.83
C PHE A 33 1.30 -1.16 14.03
N THR A 34 0.57 -0.22 14.62
CA THR A 34 1.11 1.09 15.01
C THR A 34 1.31 1.09 16.52
N GLU A 35 2.52 1.44 16.95
CA GLU A 35 2.86 1.60 18.35
C GLU A 35 2.26 2.90 18.93
N PRO A 36 2.11 3.02 20.26
CA PRO A 36 1.56 4.22 20.88
C PRO A 36 2.35 5.50 20.58
N ASN A 37 3.64 5.39 20.25
CA ASN A 37 4.50 6.51 19.84
C ASN A 37 4.24 6.97 18.39
N GLY A 38 3.39 6.26 17.64
CA GLY A 38 3.05 6.56 16.25
C GLY A 38 3.88 5.79 15.22
N ASP A 39 4.86 4.99 15.63
CA ASP A 39 5.70 4.22 14.71
C ASP A 39 4.94 3.00 14.16
N PHE A 40 5.10 2.75 12.87
CA PHE A 40 4.54 1.55 12.25
C PHE A 40 5.55 0.42 12.25
N VAL A 41 5.17 -0.71 12.84
CA VAL A 41 5.97 -1.93 12.89
C VAL A 41 5.35 -2.98 11.98
N ALA A 42 6.07 -3.35 10.92
CA ALA A 42 5.68 -4.44 10.03
C ALA A 42 5.98 -5.79 10.67
N TYR A 43 5.06 -6.75 10.56
CA TYR A 43 5.34 -8.12 10.98
C TYR A 43 6.33 -8.81 10.05
N ARG A 44 7.06 -9.80 10.59
CA ARG A 44 8.06 -10.57 9.85
C ARG A 44 7.45 -11.16 8.56
N GLY A 45 8.12 -10.93 7.44
CA GLY A 45 7.70 -11.43 6.13
C GLY A 45 6.64 -10.57 5.43
N THR A 46 6.25 -9.43 6.03
CA THR A 46 5.45 -8.42 5.35
C THR A 46 6.30 -7.64 4.36
N ILE A 47 5.76 -7.38 3.17
CA ILE A 47 6.43 -6.61 2.11
C ILE A 47 5.63 -5.33 1.85
N LEU A 48 6.33 -4.19 1.77
CA LEU A 48 5.79 -2.95 1.22
C LEU A 48 6.09 -2.90 -0.28
N GLU A 49 5.05 -2.85 -1.09
CA GLU A 49 5.19 -2.57 -2.51
C GLU A 49 4.85 -1.10 -2.81
N MET A 50 5.60 -0.55 -3.77
CA MET A 50 5.44 0.80 -4.28
C MET A 50 5.32 0.75 -5.80
N ARG A 51 4.42 1.55 -6.34
CA ARG A 51 4.26 1.67 -7.79
C ARG A 51 4.04 3.12 -8.18
N GLU A 52 4.71 3.55 -9.24
CA GLU A 52 4.36 4.80 -9.89
C GLU A 52 3.05 4.64 -10.67
N LYS A 53 2.01 5.36 -10.24
CA LYS A 53 0.79 5.52 -11.01
C LYS A 53 1.04 6.60 -12.07
N PRO A 54 0.89 6.28 -13.37
CA PRO A 54 0.98 7.30 -14.41
C PRO A 54 -0.11 8.36 -14.17
N PRO A 55 0.13 9.62 -14.54
CA PRO A 55 -0.85 10.68 -14.38
C PRO A 55 -2.18 10.27 -14.98
N GLN A 56 -3.29 10.61 -14.32
CA GLN A 56 -4.64 10.16 -14.70
C GLN A 56 -5.01 10.54 -16.14
N ARG A 57 -4.35 11.53 -16.75
CA ARG A 57 -4.53 11.86 -18.17
C ARG A 57 -3.98 10.80 -19.14
N GLU A 58 -2.98 10.04 -18.73
CA GLU A 58 -2.34 8.99 -19.53
C GLU A 58 -3.08 7.65 -19.42
N TRP A 59 -3.70 7.37 -18.26
CA TRP A 59 -4.55 6.19 -18.05
C TRP A 59 -5.74 6.16 -19.03
N ALA A 60 -6.32 7.32 -19.32
CA ALA A 60 -7.50 7.43 -20.18
C ALA A 60 -7.13 7.09 -21.63
N ARG A 61 -6.01 7.64 -22.14
CA ARG A 61 -5.53 7.35 -23.51
C ARG A 61 -5.20 5.89 -23.76
N ARG A 62 -4.67 5.18 -22.76
CA ARG A 62 -4.32 3.75 -22.89
C ARG A 62 -5.53 2.81 -22.93
N LYS A 63 -6.73 3.28 -22.54
CA LYS A 63 -7.94 2.46 -22.57
C LYS A 63 -8.71 2.54 -23.89
N ASP A 64 -8.44 3.59 -24.66
CA ASP A 64 -9.10 3.87 -25.94
C ASP A 64 -8.26 3.41 -27.15
N GLN A 65 -7.19 2.63 -26.91
CA GLN A 65 -6.29 2.04 -27.91
C GLN A 65 -6.23 0.53 -27.70
#